data_AF-A0A8K0R7L5-F1
#
_entry.id   AF-A0A8K0R7L5-F1
#
_cell.length_a   1.000
_cell.length_b   1.000
_cell.length_c   1.000
_cell.angle_alpha   90.00
_cell.angle_beta   90.00
_cell.angle_gamma   90.00
#
_symmetry.space_group_name_H-M   'P 1'
#
loop_
_entity.id
_entity.type
_entity.pdbx_description
1 polymer ?
#
loop_
_entity_poly.entity_id
_entity_poly.type
_entity_poly.pdbx_seq_one_letter_code
_entity_poly.pdbx_strand_id
1 'polypeptide(L)'
;MLGSDVGSADYTGWTPFHEAVRTQRCDIVELMINHGSDVRWPVQATAPFSGTPLAPPGPDEPLPVINALHIAVGIYSRRYDATSQLFSPEIVRLLLENGIDPNAKAMHIGRLSSCGVLEDASPLQILFNSVRIPMRWAAKYPPGFFAVVQLLIDYGADVRGIANGLTTFHIAKFEGYESLWDFLRKDEPIPTE
;
A
#
# COMPACT_ATOMS: atom_id res chain seq x y z
N MET A 1 12.62 -16.44 29.74
CA MET A 1 11.52 -16.23 28.77
C MET A 1 11.33 -14.73 28.65
N LEU A 2 11.79 -14.12 27.56
CA LEU A 2 11.39 -12.76 27.20
C LEU A 2 10.30 -12.93 26.15
N GLY A 3 9.04 -12.83 26.58
CA GLY A 3 7.94 -12.60 25.64
C GLY A 3 8.11 -11.19 25.13
N SER A 4 8.75 -11.02 23.97
CA SER A 4 8.71 -9.75 23.25
C SER A 4 7.24 -9.49 22.94
N ASP A 5 6.68 -8.44 23.55
CA ASP A 5 5.33 -7.99 23.30
C ASP A 5 5.19 -7.71 21.80
N VAL A 6 4.32 -8.47 21.12
CA VAL A 6 4.03 -8.31 19.69
C VAL A 6 3.56 -6.89 19.36
N GLY A 7 3.07 -6.16 20.35
CA GLY A 7 2.66 -4.75 20.24
C GLY A 7 3.75 -3.72 20.53
N SER A 8 4.99 -4.10 20.90
CA SER A 8 6.01 -3.10 21.23
C SER A 8 6.43 -2.32 19.98
N ALA A 9 6.01 -1.06 19.90
CA ALA A 9 6.36 -0.15 18.81
C ALA A 9 7.64 0.64 19.11
N ASP A 10 8.35 1.06 18.06
CA ASP A 10 9.38 2.10 18.19
C ASP A 10 8.75 3.50 18.35
N TYR A 11 9.59 4.54 18.42
CA TYR A 11 9.16 5.94 18.57
C TYR A 11 8.35 6.47 17.38
N THR A 12 8.21 5.70 16.30
CA THR A 12 7.41 6.02 15.11
C THR A 12 6.12 5.17 15.02
N GLY A 13 5.84 4.35 16.02
CA GLY A 13 4.70 3.41 15.95
C GLY A 13 4.99 2.16 15.11
N TRP A 14 6.23 1.95 14.63
CA TRP A 14 6.59 0.76 13.84
C TRP A 14 6.68 -0.46 14.76
N THR A 15 6.06 -1.57 14.37
CA THR A 15 5.99 -2.81 15.18
C THR A 15 6.60 -3.98 14.40
N PRO A 16 6.94 -5.10 15.06
CA PRO A 16 7.35 -6.32 14.36
C PRO A 16 6.33 -6.79 13.31
N PHE A 17 5.04 -6.52 13.53
CA PHE A 17 3.97 -6.80 12.57
C PHE A 17 4.13 -6.01 11.27
N HIS A 18 4.38 -4.70 11.36
CA HIS A 18 4.65 -3.85 10.21
C HIS A 18 5.85 -4.34 9.40
N GLU A 19 6.91 -4.79 10.08
CA GLU A 19 8.08 -5.37 9.42
C GLU A 19 7.76 -6.68 8.70
N ALA A 20 6.95 -7.56 9.29
CA ALA A 20 6.51 -8.80 8.64
C ALA A 20 5.69 -8.52 7.37
N VAL A 21 4.76 -7.55 7.42
CA VAL A 21 3.98 -7.11 6.27
C VAL A 21 4.89 -6.52 5.18
N ARG A 22 5.80 -5.61 5.55
CA ARG A 22 6.74 -4.96 4.63
C ARG A 22 7.64 -5.97 3.91
N THR A 23 8.09 -7.00 4.62
CA THR A 23 8.94 -8.08 4.09
C THR A 23 8.17 -9.20 3.42
N GLN A 24 6.84 -9.08 3.34
CA GLN A 24 5.94 -10.00 2.65
C GLN A 24 6.00 -11.45 3.17
N ARG A 25 6.27 -11.60 4.47
CA ARG A 25 6.38 -12.91 5.15
C ARG A 25 5.00 -13.36 5.64
N CYS A 26 4.27 -14.02 4.75
CA CYS A 26 2.86 -14.41 4.97
C CYS A 26 2.68 -15.27 6.22
N ASP A 27 3.56 -16.25 6.41
CA ASP A 27 3.61 -17.15 7.56
C ASP A 27 3.73 -16.40 8.90
N ILE A 28 4.59 -15.38 8.93
CA ILE A 28 4.81 -14.56 10.12
C ILE A 28 3.65 -13.60 10.35
N VAL A 29 3.09 -13.02 9.29
CA VAL A 29 1.89 -12.15 9.38
C VAL A 29 0.71 -12.91 9.95
N GLU A 30 0.42 -14.10 9.40
CA GLU A 30 -0.65 -14.98 9.86
C GLU A 30 -0.44 -15.37 11.33
N LEU A 31 0.77 -15.79 11.69
CA LEU A 31 1.12 -16.11 13.07
C LEU A 31 0.86 -14.94 14.03
N MET A 32 1.27 -13.73 13.66
CA MET A 32 1.11 -12.53 14.49
C MET A 32 -0.36 -12.12 14.66
N ILE A 33 -1.17 -12.19 13.60
CA ILE A 33 -2.62 -11.94 13.67
C ILE A 33 -3.27 -12.95 14.62
N ASN A 34 -2.93 -14.24 14.49
CA ASN A 34 -3.44 -15.30 15.36
C ASN A 34 -3.03 -15.14 16.84
N HIS A 35 -1.96 -14.39 17.11
CA HIS A 35 -1.51 -14.04 18.47
C HIS A 35 -2.01 -12.66 18.94
N GLY A 36 -2.99 -12.06 18.25
CA GLY A 36 -3.67 -10.83 18.70
C GLY A 36 -2.95 -9.54 18.31
N SER A 37 -2.10 -9.56 17.28
CA SER A 37 -1.56 -8.32 16.72
C SER A 37 -2.67 -7.44 16.16
N ASP A 38 -2.71 -6.18 16.58
CA ASP A 38 -3.69 -5.22 16.07
C ASP A 38 -3.30 -4.76 14.66
N VAL A 39 -4.03 -5.26 13.65
CA VAL A 39 -3.81 -4.92 12.24
C VAL A 39 -4.06 -3.44 11.93
N ARG A 40 -4.83 -2.74 12.79
CA ARG A 40 -5.17 -1.32 12.61
C ARG A 40 -4.16 -0.38 13.24
N TRP A 41 -3.16 -0.91 13.95
CA TRP A 41 -2.17 -0.08 14.62
C TRP A 41 -1.52 0.89 13.62
N PRO A 42 -1.61 2.21 13.82
CA PRO A 42 -1.05 3.16 12.89
C PRO A 42 0.46 3.29 13.10
N VAL A 43 1.17 3.44 11.99
CA VAL A 43 2.54 3.93 11.96
C VAL A 43 2.48 5.45 11.78
N GLN A 44 3.12 6.17 12.70
CA GLN A 44 3.32 7.61 12.66
C GLN A 44 4.67 7.90 12.00
N ALA A 45 4.69 8.00 10.69
CA ALA A 45 5.92 7.80 9.93
C ALA A 45 6.71 9.06 9.61
N THR A 46 7.90 9.19 10.21
CA THR A 46 9.09 9.73 9.53
C THR A 46 10.13 8.61 9.53
N ALA A 47 10.00 7.63 8.63
CA ALA A 47 10.68 6.33 8.76
C ALA A 47 12.24 6.43 8.86
N PRO A 48 12.90 5.49 9.58
CA PRO A 48 14.37 5.38 9.66
C PRO A 48 15.08 5.01 8.34
N PHE A 49 14.34 4.63 7.29
CA PHE A 49 14.88 4.14 6.01
C PHE A 49 14.65 5.07 4.81
N SER A 50 14.01 6.22 4.99
CA SER A 50 13.89 7.25 3.93
C SER A 50 15.27 7.66 3.36
N GLY A 51 16.37 7.30 4.03
CA GLY A 51 17.75 7.62 3.64
C GLY A 51 18.06 9.10 3.81
N THR A 52 17.04 9.88 4.16
CA THR A 52 17.10 11.27 4.55
C THR A 52 16.78 11.26 6.03
N PRO A 53 17.72 11.59 6.92
CA PRO A 53 17.37 11.95 8.28
C PRO A 53 16.36 13.09 8.17
N LEU A 54 15.07 12.77 8.27
CA LEU A 54 14.06 13.81 8.39
C LEU A 54 14.30 14.39 9.78
N ALA A 55 14.49 15.72 9.85
CA ALA A 55 14.53 16.39 11.13
C ALA A 55 13.29 15.96 11.93
N PRO A 56 13.42 15.76 13.27
CA PRO A 56 12.27 15.40 14.08
C PRO A 56 11.12 16.38 13.79
N PRO A 57 9.87 15.89 13.73
CA PRO A 57 8.72 16.74 13.49
C PRO A 57 8.72 17.91 14.48
N GLY A 58 8.33 19.09 14.01
CA GLY A 58 8.03 20.19 14.92
C GLY A 58 6.91 19.79 15.91
N PRO A 59 6.78 20.48 17.05
CA PRO A 59 5.75 20.17 18.06
C PRO A 59 4.31 20.24 17.50
N ASP A 60 4.11 21.03 16.44
CA ASP A 60 2.82 21.24 15.78
C ASP A 60 2.73 20.57 14.39
N GLU A 61 3.73 19.77 14.02
CA GLU A 61 3.78 19.14 12.70
C GLU A 61 3.02 17.80 12.72
N PRO A 62 1.98 17.63 11.87
CA PRO A 62 1.23 16.40 11.85
C PRO A 62 2.08 15.27 11.25
N LEU A 63 2.26 14.20 12.03
CA LEU A 63 2.99 13.02 11.60
C LEU A 63 2.19 12.25 10.52
N PRO A 64 2.87 11.67 9.52
CA PRO A 64 2.21 10.81 8.55
C PRO A 64 1.52 9.63 9.21
N VAL A 65 0.27 9.37 8.86
CA VAL A 65 -0.50 8.25 9.42
C VAL A 65 -0.63 7.18 8.34
N ILE A 66 -0.04 6.02 8.58
CA ILE A 66 0.01 4.89 7.66
C ILE A 66 -0.42 3.64 8.44
N ASN A 67 -0.99 2.63 7.77
CA ASN A 67 -1.40 1.37 8.38
C ASN A 67 -0.78 0.18 7.64
N ALA A 68 -0.99 -1.03 8.17
CA ALA A 68 -0.47 -2.26 7.58
C ALA A 68 -0.91 -2.47 6.11
N LEU A 69 -2.12 -2.07 5.71
CA LEU A 69 -2.58 -2.22 4.33
C LEU A 69 -1.82 -1.32 3.36
N HIS A 70 -1.56 -0.06 3.72
CA HIS A 70 -0.69 0.83 2.93
C HIS A 70 0.72 0.24 2.74
N ILE A 71 1.25 -0.42 3.77
CA ILE A 71 2.56 -1.09 3.70
C ILE A 71 2.49 -2.33 2.80
N ALA A 72 1.42 -3.13 2.91
CA ALA A 72 1.21 -4.32 2.10
C ALA A 72 1.13 -4.00 0.60
N VAL A 73 0.54 -2.86 0.23
CA VAL A 73 0.51 -2.35 -1.14
C VAL A 73 1.74 -1.51 -1.53
N GLY A 74 2.78 -1.52 -0.69
CA GLY A 74 4.12 -1.05 -1.04
C GLY A 74 4.35 0.45 -0.97
N ILE A 75 3.69 1.18 -0.07
CA ILE A 75 3.95 2.62 0.16
C ILE A 75 5.46 2.91 0.40
N TYR A 76 6.21 1.97 1.00
CA TYR A 76 7.65 2.12 1.28
C TYR A 76 8.58 1.41 0.28
N SER A 77 8.05 0.87 -0.82
CA SER A 77 8.88 0.18 -1.81
C SER A 77 9.83 1.17 -2.50
N ARG A 78 11.13 1.05 -2.21
CA ARG A 78 12.19 1.87 -2.82
C ARG A 78 12.31 1.53 -4.31
N ARG A 79 12.72 2.52 -5.14
CA ARG A 79 12.97 2.39 -6.60
C ARG A 79 13.85 1.20 -7.03
N TYR A 80 14.53 0.51 -6.11
CA TYR A 80 15.61 -0.45 -6.42
C TYR A 80 15.55 -1.78 -5.65
N ASP A 81 14.52 -2.05 -4.83
CA ASP A 81 14.43 -3.41 -4.25
C ASP A 81 13.88 -4.39 -5.31
N ALA A 82 14.81 -4.91 -6.10
CA ALA A 82 14.59 -5.84 -7.19
C ALA A 82 14.26 -7.27 -6.72
N THR A 83 14.17 -7.51 -5.40
CA THR A 83 14.11 -8.86 -4.80
C THR A 83 12.85 -9.16 -3.99
N SER A 84 12.11 -8.15 -3.56
CA SER A 84 10.90 -8.35 -2.78
C SER A 84 9.78 -8.95 -3.64
N GLN A 85 9.22 -10.09 -3.22
CA GLN A 85 7.98 -10.63 -3.78
C GLN A 85 6.92 -9.54 -3.66
N LEU A 86 6.57 -8.94 -4.79
CA LEU A 86 5.71 -7.77 -4.83
C LEU A 86 4.27 -8.16 -4.53
N PHE A 87 3.73 -7.58 -3.45
CA PHE A 87 2.33 -7.64 -3.02
C PHE A 87 1.79 -9.07 -2.93
N SER A 88 1.98 -9.71 -1.78
CA SER A 88 1.29 -10.96 -1.47
C SER A 88 -0.21 -10.69 -1.41
N PRO A 89 -1.02 -11.27 -2.32
CA PRO A 89 -2.47 -11.18 -2.22
C PRO A 89 -2.98 -11.78 -0.93
N GLU A 90 -2.25 -12.75 -0.37
CA GLU A 90 -2.61 -13.41 0.87
C GLU A 90 -2.46 -12.48 2.08
N ILE A 91 -1.39 -11.69 2.15
CA ILE A 91 -1.26 -10.68 3.23
C ILE A 91 -2.37 -9.65 3.12
N VAL A 92 -2.67 -9.18 1.91
CA VAL A 92 -3.76 -8.21 1.69
C VAL A 92 -5.11 -8.82 2.12
N ARG A 93 -5.39 -10.06 1.72
CA ARG A 93 -6.56 -10.82 2.16
C ARG A 93 -6.66 -10.89 3.68
N LEU A 94 -5.60 -11.36 4.35
CA LEU A 94 -5.57 -11.49 5.81
C LEU A 94 -5.86 -10.15 6.51
N LEU A 95 -5.27 -9.06 6.04
CA LEU A 95 -5.51 -7.73 6.61
C LEU A 95 -6.97 -7.29 6.44
N LEU A 96 -7.55 -7.48 5.25
CA LEU A 96 -8.94 -7.14 4.92
C LEU A 96 -9.94 -7.99 5.71
N GLU A 97 -9.69 -9.30 5.83
CA GLU A 97 -10.51 -10.24 6.63
C GLU A 97 -10.53 -9.86 8.12
N ASN A 98 -9.46 -9.23 8.62
CA ASN A 98 -9.39 -8.68 9.98
C ASN A 98 -9.97 -7.26 10.09
N GLY A 99 -10.70 -6.81 9.06
CA GLY A 99 -11.54 -5.62 9.04
C GLY A 99 -10.80 -4.31 8.81
N ILE A 100 -9.53 -4.33 8.40
CA ILE A 100 -8.86 -3.07 8.04
C ILE A 100 -9.63 -2.37 6.92
N ASP A 101 -9.83 -1.07 7.04
CA ASP A 101 -10.59 -0.30 6.06
C ASP A 101 -9.80 -0.19 4.73
N PRO A 102 -10.30 -0.72 3.60
CA PRO A 102 -9.63 -0.62 2.30
C PRO A 102 -9.57 0.81 1.76
N ASN A 103 -10.37 1.72 2.32
CA ASN A 103 -10.44 3.13 1.93
C ASN A 103 -9.67 4.06 2.88
N ALA A 104 -9.05 3.51 3.94
CA ALA A 104 -8.20 4.28 4.83
C ALA A 104 -7.16 5.02 3.99
N LYS A 105 -6.99 6.33 4.22
CA LYS A 105 -5.98 7.11 3.52
C LYS A 105 -4.70 7.17 4.33
N ALA A 106 -3.58 7.03 3.65
CA ALA A 106 -2.30 7.45 4.19
C ALA A 106 -2.32 8.99 4.24
N MET A 107 -2.16 9.58 5.42
CA MET A 107 -2.29 11.03 5.60
C MET A 107 -0.95 11.70 5.86
N HIS A 108 -0.86 13.00 5.55
CA HIS A 108 0.32 13.86 5.77
C HIS A 108 1.60 13.36 5.10
N ILE A 109 1.48 12.59 4.02
CA ILE A 109 2.61 11.91 3.37
C ILE A 109 3.51 12.83 2.52
N GLY A 110 3.21 14.13 2.41
CA GLY A 110 3.93 15.07 1.52
C GLY A 110 5.45 15.17 1.76
N ARG A 111 5.95 14.81 2.96
CA ARG A 111 7.39 14.72 3.26
C ARG A 111 8.04 13.40 2.81
N LEU A 112 7.24 12.42 2.41
CA LEU A 112 7.65 11.11 1.91
C LEU A 112 7.73 11.13 0.37
N SER A 113 8.38 12.13 -0.22
CA SER A 113 8.63 12.19 -1.67
C SER A 113 9.39 10.94 -2.18
N SER A 114 10.18 10.32 -1.30
CA SER A 114 10.85 9.03 -1.49
C SER A 114 9.94 7.80 -1.43
N CYS A 115 8.65 7.96 -1.11
CA CYS A 115 7.57 6.98 -1.26
C CYS A 115 6.74 7.23 -2.53
N GLY A 116 6.88 8.41 -3.16
CA GLY A 116 6.26 8.85 -4.43
C GLY A 116 4.77 8.67 -4.51
N VAL A 117 4.15 8.71 -3.33
CA VAL A 117 2.77 9.09 -3.14
C VAL A 117 2.84 10.55 -2.73
N LEU A 118 2.31 11.44 -3.56
CA LEU A 118 2.48 12.90 -3.42
C LEU A 118 1.40 13.55 -2.56
N GLU A 119 0.26 12.88 -2.42
CA GLU A 119 -0.94 13.34 -1.73
C GLU A 119 -1.55 12.17 -0.96
N ASP A 120 -2.39 12.50 0.01
CA ASP A 120 -3.05 11.49 0.84
C ASP A 120 -3.83 10.48 -0.03
N ALA A 121 -3.45 9.20 0.09
CA ALA A 121 -3.88 8.18 -0.86
C ALA A 121 -4.38 6.92 -0.17
N SER A 122 -5.45 6.35 -0.72
CA SER A 122 -5.91 5.01 -0.35
C SER A 122 -4.95 3.92 -0.85
N PRO A 123 -5.03 2.69 -0.30
CA PRO A 123 -4.28 1.55 -0.81
C PRO A 123 -4.40 1.35 -2.32
N LEU A 124 -5.60 1.51 -2.87
CA LEU A 124 -5.84 1.38 -4.31
C LEU A 124 -5.14 2.50 -5.10
N GLN A 125 -5.19 3.74 -4.62
CA GLN A 125 -4.48 4.87 -5.23
C GLN A 125 -2.95 4.69 -5.17
N ILE A 126 -2.42 4.09 -4.10
CA ILE A 126 -0.98 3.79 -3.97
C ILE A 126 -0.54 2.80 -5.04
N LEU A 127 -1.32 1.75 -5.30
CA LEU A 127 -1.03 0.77 -6.37
C LEU A 127 -0.94 1.41 -7.76
N PHE A 128 -1.79 2.40 -8.02
CA PHE A 128 -1.91 3.05 -9.32
C PHE A 128 -1.16 4.39 -9.43
N ASN A 129 -0.45 4.84 -8.39
CA ASN A 129 0.23 6.14 -8.43
C ASN A 129 1.32 6.18 -9.52
N SER A 130 1.04 6.98 -10.55
CA SER A 130 1.70 7.01 -11.85
C SER A 130 3.17 7.45 -11.84
N VAL A 131 3.66 8.01 -10.73
CA VAL A 131 5.05 8.47 -10.62
C VAL A 131 6.04 7.31 -10.42
N ARG A 132 5.56 6.09 -10.16
CA ARG A 132 6.40 5.04 -9.56
C ARG A 132 6.34 3.63 -10.13
N ILE A 133 5.49 3.35 -11.11
CA ILE A 133 5.54 2.06 -11.79
C ILE A 133 6.96 1.91 -12.35
N PRO A 134 7.79 1.00 -11.81
CA PRO A 134 9.19 0.95 -12.17
C PRO A 134 9.26 0.74 -13.67
N MET A 135 10.15 1.45 -14.38
CA MET A 135 10.40 1.23 -15.82
C MET A 135 10.59 -0.26 -16.18
N ARG A 136 10.95 -1.11 -15.20
CA ARG A 136 11.06 -2.56 -15.34
C ARG A 136 9.72 -3.30 -15.51
N TRP A 137 8.58 -2.77 -15.05
CA TRP A 137 7.24 -3.31 -15.36
C TRP A 137 6.73 -2.87 -16.74
N ALA A 138 7.59 -2.25 -17.55
CA ALA A 138 7.26 -1.86 -18.92
C ALA A 138 6.84 -3.03 -19.81
N ALA A 139 7.09 -4.28 -19.42
CA ALA A 139 6.58 -5.45 -20.10
C ALA A 139 5.16 -5.85 -19.62
N LYS A 140 4.95 -6.15 -18.33
CA LYS A 140 3.66 -6.63 -17.78
C LYS A 140 3.58 -6.42 -16.26
N TYR A 141 2.38 -6.20 -15.70
CA TYR A 141 2.15 -6.25 -14.25
C TYR A 141 2.37 -7.68 -13.72
N PRO A 142 2.92 -7.86 -12.51
CA PRO A 142 3.00 -9.17 -11.89
C PRO A 142 1.58 -9.72 -11.64
N PRO A 143 1.31 -11.03 -11.79
CA PRO A 143 -0.03 -11.59 -11.57
C PRO A 143 -0.64 -11.25 -10.20
N GLY A 144 0.19 -11.14 -9.16
CA GLY A 144 -0.23 -10.74 -7.82
C GLY A 144 -0.80 -9.32 -7.75
N PHE A 145 -0.40 -8.41 -8.65
CA PHE A 145 -0.93 -7.04 -8.70
C PHE A 145 -2.44 -7.03 -8.93
N PHE A 146 -2.89 -7.70 -9.99
CA PHE A 146 -4.32 -7.73 -10.32
C PHE A 146 -5.14 -8.50 -9.29
N ALA A 147 -4.56 -9.54 -8.67
CA ALA A 147 -5.20 -10.22 -7.55
C ALA A 147 -5.41 -9.28 -6.35
N VAL A 148 -4.42 -8.45 -6.02
CA VAL A 148 -4.54 -7.45 -4.95
C VAL A 148 -5.55 -6.36 -5.30
N VAL A 149 -5.54 -5.86 -6.55
CA VAL A 149 -6.53 -4.87 -7.01
C VAL A 149 -7.94 -5.44 -6.90
N GLN A 150 -8.15 -6.68 -7.34
CA GLN A 150 -9.45 -7.35 -7.24
C GLN A 150 -9.87 -7.53 -5.78
N LEU A 151 -8.96 -7.97 -4.89
CA LEU A 151 -9.24 -8.10 -3.47
C LEU A 151 -9.68 -6.78 -2.83
N LEU A 152 -8.99 -5.68 -3.12
CA LEU A 152 -9.38 -4.37 -2.60
C LEU A 152 -10.80 -3.99 -3.06
N ILE A 153 -11.12 -4.22 -4.33
CA ILE A 153 -12.45 -3.97 -4.90
C ILE A 153 -13.52 -4.85 -4.25
N ASP A 154 -13.24 -6.15 -4.08
CA ASP A 154 -14.16 -7.11 -3.48
C ASP A 154 -14.51 -6.73 -2.02
N TYR A 155 -13.59 -6.09 -1.32
CA TYR A 155 -13.78 -5.56 0.03
C TYR A 155 -14.30 -4.11 0.07
N GLY A 156 -14.64 -3.51 -1.07
CA GLY A 156 -15.30 -2.21 -1.14
C GLY A 156 -14.36 -1.00 -1.26
N ALA A 157 -13.17 -1.18 -1.84
CA ALA A 157 -12.32 -0.05 -2.20
C ALA A 157 -12.98 0.87 -3.23
N ASP A 158 -12.91 2.17 -3.00
CA ASP A 158 -13.41 3.21 -3.89
C ASP A 158 -12.53 3.32 -5.14
N VAL A 159 -13.13 3.03 -6.29
CA VAL A 159 -12.46 3.07 -7.60
C VAL A 159 -12.54 4.43 -8.28
N ARG A 160 -13.31 5.38 -7.72
CA ARG A 160 -13.55 6.68 -8.35
C ARG A 160 -12.25 7.44 -8.55
N GLY A 161 -12.03 7.90 -9.79
CA GLY A 161 -10.85 8.66 -10.16
C GLY A 161 -9.56 7.86 -10.29
N ILE A 162 -9.57 6.54 -10.04
CA ILE A 162 -8.41 5.68 -10.29
C ILE A 162 -8.04 5.70 -11.76
N ALA A 163 -9.02 5.45 -12.65
CA ALA A 163 -8.78 5.37 -14.07
C ALA A 163 -8.35 6.72 -14.70
N ASN A 164 -8.83 7.86 -14.18
CA ASN A 164 -8.35 9.21 -14.55
C ASN A 164 -6.83 9.41 -14.32
N GLY A 165 -6.25 8.71 -13.34
CA GLY A 165 -4.81 8.78 -13.04
C GLY A 165 -3.96 7.90 -13.96
N LEU A 166 -4.59 7.06 -14.80
CA LEU A 166 -3.90 6.07 -15.63
C LEU A 166 -3.62 6.63 -17.03
N THR A 167 -2.33 6.65 -17.40
CA THR A 167 -1.91 6.93 -18.78
C THR A 167 -2.20 5.73 -19.69
N THR A 168 -2.18 5.96 -21.01
CA THR A 168 -2.29 4.93 -22.05
C THR A 168 -1.31 3.77 -21.87
N PHE A 169 -0.14 4.03 -21.29
CA PHE A 169 0.84 3.00 -20.97
C PHE A 169 0.33 2.00 -19.91
N HIS A 170 -0.44 2.46 -18.92
CA HIS A 170 -1.03 1.60 -17.90
C HIS A 170 -2.20 0.79 -18.45
N ILE A 171 -3.04 1.40 -19.29
CA ILE A 171 -4.21 0.75 -19.91
C ILE A 171 -3.76 -0.47 -20.72
N ALA A 172 -2.67 -0.34 -21.49
CA ALA A 172 -2.10 -1.44 -22.26
C ALA A 172 -1.68 -2.67 -21.41
N LYS A 173 -1.58 -2.52 -20.08
CA LYS A 173 -1.21 -3.63 -19.19
C LYS A 173 -2.41 -4.42 -18.66
N PHE A 174 -3.64 -3.94 -18.88
CA PHE A 174 -4.87 -4.65 -18.55
C PHE A 174 -5.25 -5.75 -19.56
N GLU A 175 -4.37 -6.08 -20.51
CA GLU A 175 -4.58 -7.21 -21.43
C GLU A 175 -4.75 -8.53 -20.63
N GLY A 176 -5.88 -9.20 -20.84
CA GLY A 176 -6.33 -10.37 -20.07
C GLY A 176 -7.04 -10.05 -18.76
N TYR A 177 -7.27 -8.77 -18.45
CA TYR A 177 -7.99 -8.25 -17.28
C TYR A 177 -9.01 -7.18 -17.69
N GLU A 178 -9.63 -7.34 -18.86
CA GLU A 178 -10.54 -6.37 -19.47
C GLU A 178 -11.76 -6.08 -18.59
N SER A 179 -12.32 -7.10 -17.94
CA SER A 179 -13.46 -6.92 -17.03
C SER A 179 -13.11 -6.05 -15.82
N LEU A 180 -11.87 -6.16 -15.33
CA LEU A 180 -11.38 -5.32 -14.24
C LEU A 180 -11.16 -3.88 -14.73
N TRP A 181 -10.61 -3.71 -15.94
CA TRP A 181 -10.49 -2.39 -16.56
C TRP A 181 -11.86 -1.71 -16.74
N ASP A 182 -12.84 -2.44 -17.25
CA ASP A 182 -14.22 -1.96 -17.42
C ASP A 182 -14.87 -1.56 -16.09
N PHE A 183 -14.57 -2.28 -15.02
CA PHE A 183 -15.02 -1.93 -13.68
C PHE A 183 -14.42 -0.61 -13.18
N LEU A 184 -13.10 -0.43 -13.36
CA LEU A 184 -12.39 0.78 -12.89
C LEU A 184 -12.85 2.06 -13.60
N ARG A 185 -13.26 1.97 -14.87
CA ARG A 185 -13.72 3.12 -15.67
C ARG A 185 -15.23 3.35 -15.64
N LYS A 186 -15.99 2.53 -14.91
CA LYS A 186 -17.46 2.51 -14.99
C LYS A 186 -18.13 3.83 -14.60
N ASP A 187 -17.47 4.62 -13.75
CA ASP A 187 -17.94 5.93 -13.29
C ASP A 187 -17.27 7.10 -14.04
N GLU A 188 -16.55 6.84 -15.13
CA GLU A 188 -16.00 7.91 -15.97
C GLU A 188 -17.07 8.51 -16.87
N PRO A 189 -17.15 9.85 -16.98
CA PRO A 189 -17.91 10.46 -18.07
C PRO A 189 -17.26 10.03 -19.38
N ILE A 190 -18.04 9.36 -20.24
CA ILE A 190 -17.63 9.01 -21.60
C ILE A 190 -17.16 10.32 -22.27
N PRO A 191 -15.90 10.41 -22.74
CA PRO A 191 -15.46 11.59 -23.47
C PRO A 191 -16.37 11.77 -24.68
N THR A 192 -17.14 12.86 -24.71
CA THR A 192 -17.87 13.24 -25.91
C THR A 192 -16.87 13.64 -26.98
N GLU A 193 -16.87 12.93 -28.11
CA GLU A 193 -16.08 13.20 -29.32
C GLU A 193 -16.23 14.66 -29.81
#